data_AF-A0A2N1WDI1-F1
#
_entry.id   AF-A0A2N1WDI1-F1
#
_cell.length_a   1.000
_cell.length_b   1.000
_cell.length_c   1.000
_cell.angle_alpha   90.00
_cell.angle_beta   90.00
_cell.angle_gamma   90.00
#
_symmetry.space_group_name_H-M   'P 1'
#
loop_
_entity.id
_entity.type
_entity.pdbx_description
1 polymer ?
#
loop_
_entity_poly.entity_id
_entity_poly.type
_entity_poly.pdbx_seq_one_letter_code
_entity_poly.pdbx_strand_id
1 'polypeptide(L)' 'VAARFDNLGKGASGAAIQCMNIMLGLDETAGLAL' A
#
# COMPACT_ATOMS: atom_id res chain seq x y z
N VAL A 1 -4.80 6.11 22.07
CA VAL A 1 -4.42 5.36 20.86
C VAL A 1 -3.95 6.36 19.81
N ALA A 2 -2.80 6.14 19.17
CA ALA A 2 -2.25 7.02 18.12
C ALA A 2 -1.60 6.19 17.01
N ALA A 3 -1.67 6.68 15.77
CA ALA A 3 -1.04 6.05 14.60
C ALA A 3 -0.25 7.09 13.79
N ARG A 4 0.83 6.66 13.13
CA ARG A 4 1.65 7.49 12.23
C ARG A 4 1.90 6.73 10.94
N PHE A 5 1.66 7.39 9.81
CA PHE A 5 1.84 6.85 8.48
C PHE A 5 2.39 7.92 7.55
N ASP A 6 3.11 7.48 6.51
CA ASP A 6 3.37 8.30 5.33
C ASP A 6 2.01 8.58 4.65
N ASN A 7 1.64 9.85 4.56
CA ASN A 7 0.34 10.27 4.04
C ASN A 7 0.21 10.05 2.52
N LEU A 8 1.32 10.01 1.78
CA LEU A 8 1.32 9.74 0.34
C LEU A 8 1.61 8.27 0.03
N GLY A 9 2.39 7.59 0.87
CA GLY A 9 2.59 6.14 0.84
C GLY A 9 1.34 5.40 1.32
N LYS A 10 1.35 4.91 2.56
CA LYS A 10 0.22 4.13 3.12
C LYS A 10 -1.08 4.95 3.24
N GLY A 11 -0.99 6.28 3.35
CA GLY A 11 -2.14 7.17 3.38
C GLY A 11 -2.79 7.44 2.02
N ALA A 12 -2.14 7.08 0.90
CA ALA A 12 -2.69 7.27 -0.44
C ALA A 12 -2.25 6.17 -1.42
N SER A 13 -1.21 6.40 -2.23
CA SER A 13 -0.89 5.57 -3.40
C SER A 13 -0.41 4.17 -3.02
N GLY A 14 0.31 4.04 -1.91
CA GLY A 14 0.76 2.74 -1.39
C GLY A 14 -0.41 1.84 -1.00
N ALA A 15 -1.45 2.38 -0.36
CA ALA A 15 -2.67 1.60 -0.09
C ALA A 15 -3.43 1.24 -1.37
N ALA A 16 -3.49 2.16 -2.35
CA ALA A 16 -4.12 1.90 -3.64
C ALA A 16 -3.43 0.76 -4.41
N ILE A 17 -2.08 0.73 -4.41
CA ILE A 17 -1.30 -0.33 -5.04
C ILE A 17 -1.48 -1.67 -4.32
N GLN A 18 -1.53 -1.71 -2.97
CA GLN A 18 -1.82 -2.96 -2.25
C GLN A 18 -3.17 -3.55 -2.66
N CYS A 19 -4.22 -2.72 -2.70
CA CYS A 19 -5.54 -3.14 -3.15
C CYS A 19 -5.51 -3.64 -4.61
N MET A 20 -4.78 -2.95 -5.48
CA MET A 20 -4.62 -3.35 -6.89
C MET A 20 -3.89 -4.69 -7.01
N ASN A 21 -2.81 -4.90 -6.27
CA ASN A 21 -2.05 -6.15 -6.27
C ASN A 21 -2.95 -7.33 -5.90
N ILE A 22 -3.76 -7.18 -4.83
CA ILE A 22 -4.74 -8.20 -4.42
C ILE A 22 -5.76 -8.46 -5.53
N MET A 23 -6.32 -7.40 -6.14
CA MET A 23 -7.31 -7.53 -7.22
C MET A 23 -6.75 -8.23 -8.47
N LEU A 24 -5.46 -8.07 -8.73
CA LEU A 24 -4.77 -8.69 -9.87
C LEU A 24 -4.16 -10.07 -9.54
N GLY A 25 -4.29 -10.56 -8.30
CA GLY A 25 -3.69 -11.83 -7.86
C GLY A 25 -2.17 -11.79 -7.75
N LEU A 26 -1.59 -10.60 -7.58
CA LEU A 26 -0.17 -10.39 -7.33
C LEU A 26 0.13 -10.44 -5.82
N ASP A 27 1.41 -10.54 -5.48
CA ASP A 27 1.85 -10.35 -4.09
C ASP A 27 1.46 -8.94 -3.61
N GLU A 28 0.81 -8.83 -2.45
CA GLU A 28 0.32 -7.56 -1.91
C GLU A 28 1.44 -6.50 -1.82
N THR A 29 2.68 -6.92 -1.58
CA THR A 29 3.85 -6.04 -1.40
C THR A 29 4.62 -5.76 -2.70
N ALA A 30 4.18 -6.32 -3.84
CA ALA A 30 4.82 -6.08 -5.13
C ALA A 30 4.90 -4.58 -5.44
N GLY A 31 6.12 -4.07 -5.68
CA GLY A 31 6.37 -2.66 -6.01
C GLY A 31 6.26 -1.67 -4.83
N LEU A 32 6.14 -2.16 -3.59
CA LEU A 32 6.00 -1.33 -2.38
C LEU A 32 7.18 -1.39 -1.42
N ALA A 33 8.24 -2.09 -1.81
CA ALA A 33 9.49 -2.09 -1.07
C ALA A 33 10.23 -0.76 -1.28
N LEU A 34 10.50 -0.06 -0.18
CA LEU A 34 11.43 1.07 -0.06
C LEU A 34 12.48 0.73 0.99
#